data_AF-A0A9P6SU76-F1
#
_entry.id   AF-A0A9P6SU76-F1
#
_cell.length_a   1.000
_cell.length_b   1.000
_cell.length_c   1.000
_cell.angle_alpha   90.00
_cell.angle_beta   90.00
_cell.angle_gamma   90.00
#
_symmetry.space_group_name_H-M   'P 1'
#
loop_
_entity.id
_entity.type
_entity.pdbx_description
1 polymer ?
#
loop_
_entity_poly.entity_id
_entity_poly.type
_entity_poly.pdbx_seq_one_letter_code
_entity_poly.pdbx_strand_id
1 'polypeptide(L)'
;MAATHHRKSLEVIMTFDPCNGFYDGDLVPEPIEYVWETDVAVQQLLHTCPCVKEFQLPELEMDLDEVEKAKWACKNLEVFCARIRGLDTKEKITRTLQLWIEGKSKKKKRKKRRLTDNGEMWRRDLVDSKDVEIFAVAEAVAEAEASLPLVQALAQPLTQPSPVSQPPHIPPPPPPVPAVKGGLSIEERVARHLLRFDELKEVWLGTKVWIA
;
A
#
# COMPACT_ATOMS: atom_id res chain seq x y z
N MET A 1 -7.20 -6.61 19.85
CA MET A 1 -5.99 -7.12 19.14
C MET A 1 -6.09 -8.63 18.91
N ALA A 2 -6.99 -9.09 18.04
CA ALA A 2 -7.04 -10.51 17.63
C ALA A 2 -6.06 -10.82 16.48
N ALA A 3 -5.74 -9.83 15.64
CA ALA A 3 -4.92 -10.00 14.45
C ALA A 3 -3.49 -10.49 14.72
N THR A 4 -2.90 -10.16 15.88
CA THR A 4 -1.54 -10.58 16.24
C THR A 4 -1.42 -12.09 16.49
N HIS A 5 -2.53 -12.77 16.84
CA HIS A 5 -2.56 -14.22 16.96
C HIS A 5 -2.51 -14.93 15.60
N HIS A 6 -2.89 -14.23 14.52
CA HIS A 6 -2.89 -14.73 13.15
C HIS A 6 -1.62 -14.37 12.37
N ARG A 7 -0.51 -14.05 13.06
CA ARG A 7 0.75 -13.61 12.44
C ARG A 7 1.24 -14.49 11.27
N LYS A 8 1.00 -15.80 11.34
CA LYS A 8 1.44 -16.77 10.30
C LYS A 8 0.39 -17.07 9.23
N SER A 9 -0.86 -16.67 9.43
CA SER A 9 -1.98 -17.00 8.54
C SER A 9 -2.67 -15.76 7.97
N LEU A 10 -2.32 -14.56 8.44
CA LEU A 10 -2.89 -13.32 7.94
C LEU A 10 -2.33 -13.03 6.54
N GLU A 11 -3.16 -13.23 5.53
CA GLU A 11 -2.81 -13.00 4.13
C GLU A 11 -3.37 -11.68 3.58
N VAL A 12 -4.54 -11.25 4.07
CA VAL A 12 -5.24 -10.07 3.56
C VAL A 12 -5.56 -9.13 4.72
N ILE A 13 -5.22 -7.85 4.55
CA ILE A 13 -5.60 -6.75 5.42
C ILE A 13 -6.38 -5.76 4.55
N MET A 14 -7.67 -5.59 4.81
CA MET A 14 -8.50 -4.66 4.07
C MET A 14 -9.53 -3.99 4.97
N THR A 15 -9.96 -2.79 4.61
CA THR A 15 -11.19 -2.21 5.15
C THR A 15 -12.38 -2.91 4.51
N PHE A 16 -13.42 -3.19 5.30
CA PHE A 16 -14.70 -3.60 4.73
C PHE A 16 -15.41 -2.34 4.25
N ASP A 17 -15.30 -2.05 2.96
CA ASP A 17 -16.10 -1.00 2.33
C ASP A 17 -17.32 -1.66 1.67
N PRO A 18 -18.54 -1.49 2.23
CA PRO A 18 -19.74 -2.06 1.65
C PRO A 18 -20.04 -1.50 0.25
N CYS A 19 -19.43 -0.38 -0.13
CA CYS A 19 -19.65 0.23 -1.43
C CYS A 19 -18.94 -0.49 -2.56
N ASN A 20 -17.87 -1.27 -2.30
CA ASN A 20 -17.09 -2.15 -3.21
C ASN A 20 -16.77 -1.66 -4.64
N GLY A 21 -17.20 -0.45 -4.98
CA GLY A 21 -17.03 0.23 -6.23
C GLY A 21 -15.72 0.94 -6.12
N PHE A 22 -14.72 0.38 -6.79
CA PHE A 22 -13.48 1.03 -7.21
C PHE A 22 -13.53 2.53 -6.96
N TYR A 23 -12.74 3.00 -5.99
CA TYR A 23 -12.52 4.42 -5.73
C TYR A 23 -12.49 5.14 -7.06
N ASP A 24 -13.53 5.93 -7.34
CA ASP A 24 -13.62 6.70 -8.57
C ASP A 24 -12.30 7.45 -8.68
N GLY A 25 -11.54 7.19 -9.74
CA GLY A 25 -10.09 7.36 -9.75
C GLY A 25 -9.62 8.81 -9.54
N ASP A 26 -10.56 9.75 -9.56
CA ASP A 26 -10.37 11.19 -9.36
C ASP A 26 -10.92 11.70 -8.00
N LEU A 27 -11.66 10.91 -7.23
CA LEU A 27 -12.11 11.27 -5.89
C LEU A 27 -11.12 10.75 -4.84
N VAL A 28 -10.37 11.68 -4.25
CA VAL A 28 -9.51 11.40 -3.10
C VAL A 28 -10.41 11.47 -1.85
N PRO A 29 -10.70 10.36 -1.16
CA PRO A 29 -11.50 10.40 0.06
C PRO A 29 -10.83 11.32 1.08
N GLU A 30 -11.61 12.09 1.83
CA GLU A 30 -11.06 12.90 2.92
C GLU A 30 -10.49 11.98 4.01
N PRO A 31 -9.33 12.31 4.62
CA PRO A 31 -8.80 11.53 5.72
C PRO A 31 -9.81 11.45 6.87
N ILE A 32 -10.04 10.25 7.41
CA ILE A 32 -10.89 10.10 8.58
C ILE A 32 -10.10 10.58 9.81
N GLU A 33 -10.56 11.65 10.45
CA GLU A 33 -9.90 12.28 11.61
C GLU A 33 -9.80 11.38 12.86
N TYR A 34 -10.35 10.16 12.86
CA TYR A 34 -10.34 9.28 14.06
C TYR A 34 -9.39 8.08 13.95
N VAL A 35 -8.53 8.03 12.92
CA VAL A 35 -7.75 6.83 12.56
C VAL A 35 -6.31 6.86 13.09
N TRP A 36 -5.85 7.92 13.74
CA TRP A 36 -4.42 8.08 14.07
C TRP A 36 -3.90 7.01 15.04
N GLU A 37 -4.74 6.52 15.96
CA GLU A 37 -4.37 5.42 16.86
C GLU A 37 -4.26 4.08 16.11
N THR A 38 -5.04 3.92 15.03
CA THR A 38 -4.99 2.72 14.20
C THR A 38 -3.80 2.71 13.26
N ASP A 39 -3.22 3.86 12.89
CA ASP A 39 -2.09 3.92 11.95
C ASP A 39 -0.88 3.12 12.45
N VAL A 40 -0.49 3.33 13.71
CA VAL A 40 0.65 2.63 14.31
C VAL A 40 0.37 1.13 14.43
N ALA A 41 -0.85 0.77 14.85
CA ALA A 41 -1.24 -0.64 15.00
C ALA A 41 -1.26 -1.37 13.66
N VAL A 42 -1.74 -0.72 12.61
CA VAL A 42 -1.78 -1.24 11.24
C VAL A 42 -0.37 -1.38 10.66
N GLN A 43 0.50 -0.38 10.82
CA GLN A 43 1.89 -0.47 10.40
C GLN A 43 2.61 -1.63 11.11
N GLN A 44 2.33 -1.85 12.39
CA GLN A 44 2.86 -2.99 13.14
C GLN A 44 2.47 -4.35 12.53
N LEU A 45 1.30 -4.46 11.88
CA LEU A 45 0.93 -5.68 11.17
C LEU A 45 1.86 -5.97 9.99
N LEU A 46 2.25 -4.96 9.20
CA LEU A 46 3.22 -5.13 8.10
C LEU A 46 4.62 -5.53 8.60
N HIS A 47 4.99 -5.10 9.81
CA HIS A 47 6.25 -5.49 10.45
C HIS A 47 6.21 -6.89 11.06
N THR A 48 5.04 -7.39 11.45
CA THR A 48 4.93 -8.64 12.18
C THR A 48 4.46 -9.79 11.30
N CYS A 49 3.60 -9.56 10.30
CA CYS A 49 2.93 -10.62 9.54
C CYS A 49 3.63 -10.89 8.19
N PRO A 50 4.48 -11.93 8.07
CA PRO A 50 5.22 -12.20 6.83
C PRO A 50 4.37 -12.75 5.68
N CYS A 51 3.17 -13.26 5.97
CA CYS A 51 2.29 -13.90 4.99
C CYS A 51 1.32 -12.94 4.31
N VAL A 52 1.33 -11.65 4.66
CA VAL A 52 0.45 -10.65 4.05
C VAL A 52 0.81 -10.53 2.56
N LYS A 53 -0.19 -10.81 1.70
CA LYS A 53 -0.17 -10.68 0.25
C LYS A 53 -0.91 -9.42 -0.19
N GLU A 54 -1.96 -9.03 0.53
CA GLU A 54 -2.79 -7.90 0.17
C GLU A 54 -2.94 -6.94 1.34
N PHE A 55 -2.66 -5.66 1.09
CA PHE A 55 -2.84 -4.58 2.03
C PHE A 55 -3.66 -3.47 1.36
N GLN A 56 -4.91 -3.32 1.77
CA GLN A 56 -5.89 -2.44 1.13
C GLN A 56 -6.59 -1.57 2.17
N LEU A 57 -5.93 -0.47 2.54
CA LEU A 57 -6.45 0.52 3.48
C LEU A 57 -6.39 1.90 2.83
N PRO A 58 -7.32 2.23 1.91
CA PRO A 58 -7.28 3.44 1.11
C PRO A 58 -7.45 4.73 1.93
N GLU A 59 -8.12 4.63 3.08
CA GLU A 59 -8.31 5.72 4.03
C GLU A 59 -7.09 5.95 4.92
N LEU A 60 -6.18 4.97 4.99
CA LEU A 60 -4.98 5.03 5.81
C LEU A 60 -3.93 5.93 5.17
N GLU A 61 -3.51 6.96 5.89
CA GLU A 61 -2.36 7.79 5.53
C GLU A 61 -1.11 7.31 6.29
N MET A 62 -0.13 6.78 5.56
CA MET A 62 1.12 6.29 6.13
C MET A 62 2.22 7.34 6.04
N ASP A 63 3.01 7.45 7.10
CA ASP A 63 4.23 8.24 7.09
C ASP A 63 5.41 7.41 6.54
N LEU A 64 6.00 7.86 5.43
CA LEU A 64 7.11 7.14 4.82
C LEU A 64 8.34 7.08 5.73
N ASP A 65 8.56 8.10 6.57
CA ASP A 65 9.69 8.11 7.48
C ASP A 65 9.56 6.98 8.51
N GLU A 66 8.36 6.70 9.01
CA GLU A 66 8.10 5.56 9.90
C GLU A 66 8.21 4.22 9.17
N VAL A 67 7.65 4.14 7.97
CA VAL A 67 7.72 2.96 7.09
C VAL A 67 9.16 2.59 6.73
N GLU A 68 10.05 3.56 6.56
CA GLU A 68 11.47 3.30 6.25
C GLU A 68 12.31 2.92 7.47
N LYS A 69 11.95 3.38 8.67
CA LYS A 69 12.66 3.03 9.93
C LYS A 69 12.58 1.53 10.21
N ALA A 70 11.46 0.89 9.90
CA ALA A 70 11.22 -0.49 10.24
C ALA A 70 11.11 -1.39 9.00
N LYS A 71 11.74 -2.57 9.07
CA LYS A 71 11.74 -3.53 7.97
C LYS A 71 10.39 -4.24 7.92
N TRP A 72 9.71 -4.21 6.77
CA TRP A 72 8.47 -4.98 6.58
C TRP A 72 8.78 -6.48 6.52
N ALA A 73 7.94 -7.29 7.16
CA ALA A 73 8.07 -8.74 7.16
C ALA A 73 7.42 -9.39 5.92
N CYS A 74 6.42 -8.73 5.33
CA CYS A 74 5.65 -9.21 4.18
C CYS A 74 6.46 -9.13 2.87
N LYS A 75 7.19 -10.20 2.54
CA LYS A 75 7.99 -10.26 1.29
C LYS A 75 7.15 -10.55 0.05
N ASN A 76 6.01 -11.20 0.25
CA ASN A 76 5.12 -11.67 -0.81
C ASN A 76 3.93 -10.71 -1.02
N LEU A 77 4.13 -9.42 -0.72
CA LEU A 77 3.10 -8.42 -0.92
C LEU A 77 2.84 -8.26 -2.42
N GLU A 78 1.62 -8.57 -2.86
CA GLU A 78 1.14 -8.53 -4.24
C GLU A 78 0.32 -7.27 -4.53
N VAL A 79 -0.49 -6.83 -3.56
CA VAL A 79 -1.37 -5.66 -3.67
C VAL A 79 -1.06 -4.69 -2.52
N PHE A 80 -0.79 -3.43 -2.86
CA PHE A 80 -0.59 -2.35 -1.88
C PHE A 80 -1.48 -1.15 -2.21
N CYS A 81 -2.39 -0.83 -1.31
CA CYS A 81 -3.32 0.28 -1.40
C CYS A 81 -3.34 1.02 -0.06
N ALA A 82 -2.72 2.22 -0.05
CA ALA A 82 -2.71 3.15 1.08
C ALA A 82 -2.24 4.53 0.61
N ARG A 83 -2.59 5.58 1.34
CA ARG A 83 -2.06 6.93 1.10
C ARG A 83 -0.71 7.09 1.76
N ILE A 84 0.14 7.94 1.19
CA ILE A 84 1.45 8.27 1.78
C ILE A 84 1.48 9.77 2.06
N ARG A 85 1.82 10.15 3.30
CA ARG A 85 1.96 11.55 3.69
C ARG A 85 2.96 12.26 2.79
N GLY A 86 2.56 13.40 2.23
CA GLY A 86 3.36 14.20 1.29
C GLY A 86 3.25 13.78 -0.18
N LEU A 87 2.55 12.68 -0.50
CA LEU A 87 2.03 12.35 -1.85
C LEU A 87 0.55 12.76 -1.95
N ASP A 88 0.31 14.06 -1.81
CA ASP A 88 -1.02 14.66 -1.77
C ASP A 88 -1.53 15.12 -3.14
N THR A 89 -0.64 15.25 -4.13
CA THR A 89 -1.01 15.72 -5.47
C THR A 89 -0.97 14.60 -6.51
N LYS A 90 -1.85 14.70 -7.52
CA LYS A 90 -1.94 13.76 -8.64
C LYS A 90 -0.61 13.64 -9.39
N GLU A 91 0.14 14.74 -9.52
CA GLU A 91 1.44 14.77 -10.19
C GLU A 91 2.49 13.97 -9.43
N LYS A 92 2.59 14.15 -8.10
CA LYS A 92 3.53 13.40 -7.26
C LYS A 92 3.20 11.90 -7.26
N ILE A 93 1.93 11.54 -7.14
CA ILE A 93 1.48 10.15 -7.18
C ILE A 93 1.82 9.52 -8.54
N THR A 94 1.44 10.18 -9.64
CA THR A 94 1.71 9.70 -11.01
C THR A 94 3.21 9.52 -11.25
N ARG A 95 4.04 10.51 -10.83
CA ARG A 95 5.49 10.44 -10.95
C ARG A 95 6.07 9.27 -10.16
N THR A 96 5.60 9.04 -8.94
CA THR A 96 6.03 7.91 -8.09
C THR A 96 5.75 6.57 -8.78
N LEU A 97 4.57 6.41 -9.35
CA LEU A 97 4.15 5.19 -10.02
C LEU A 97 4.93 4.94 -11.31
N GLN A 98 5.21 6.00 -12.09
CA GLN A 98 6.09 5.91 -13.25
C GLN A 98 7.50 5.42 -12.87
N LEU A 99 8.09 6.00 -11.83
CA LEU A 99 9.40 5.57 -11.32
C LEU A 99 9.41 4.10 -10.87
N TRP A 100 8.32 3.65 -10.24
CA TRP A 100 8.14 2.26 -9.85
C TRP A 100 8.04 1.31 -11.05
N ILE A 101 7.20 1.63 -12.04
CA ILE A 101 7.03 0.83 -13.28
C ILE A 101 8.35 0.75 -14.06
N GLU A 102 9.05 1.87 -14.21
CA GLU A 102 10.38 1.90 -14.81
C GLU A 102 11.39 1.03 -14.04
N GLY A 103 11.37 1.12 -12.71
CA GLY A 103 12.20 0.33 -11.82
C GLY A 103 11.96 -1.17 -11.97
N LYS A 104 10.69 -1.61 -12.00
CA LYS A 104 10.29 -3.00 -12.26
C LYS A 104 10.79 -3.46 -13.63
N SER A 105 10.61 -2.64 -14.67
CA SER A 105 11.09 -2.92 -16.03
C SER A 105 12.61 -3.07 -16.09
N LYS A 106 13.36 -2.18 -15.43
CA LYS A 106 14.82 -2.26 -15.30
C LYS A 106 15.24 -3.55 -14.56
N LYS A 107 14.54 -3.93 -13.48
CA LYS A 107 14.79 -5.17 -12.71
C LYS A 107 14.54 -6.42 -13.55
N LYS A 108 13.42 -6.49 -14.29
CA LYS A 108 13.08 -7.56 -15.25
C LYS A 108 14.19 -7.72 -16.30
N LYS A 109 14.65 -6.61 -16.92
CA LYS A 109 15.76 -6.62 -17.90
C LYS A 109 17.08 -7.13 -17.31
N ARG A 110 17.44 -6.72 -16.08
CA ARG A 110 18.65 -7.19 -15.39
C ARG A 110 18.60 -8.68 -15.06
N LYS A 111 17.44 -9.19 -14.62
CA LYS A 111 17.23 -10.63 -14.37
C LYS A 111 17.39 -11.45 -15.66
N LYS A 112 16.81 -10.97 -16.77
CA LYS A 112 16.96 -11.61 -18.10
C LYS A 112 18.43 -11.67 -18.55
N ARG A 113 19.20 -10.59 -18.39
CA ARG A 113 20.64 -10.56 -18.71
C ARG A 113 21.45 -11.55 -17.90
N ARG A 114 21.16 -11.69 -16.60
CA ARG A 114 21.82 -12.68 -15.73
C ARG A 114 21.48 -14.13 -16.13
N LEU A 115 20.24 -14.36 -16.57
CA LEU A 115 19.80 -15.67 -17.08
C LEU A 115 20.44 -16.03 -18.42
N THR A 116 20.65 -15.06 -19.32
CA THR A 116 21.36 -15.33 -20.58
C THR A 116 22.84 -15.63 -20.35
N ASP A 117 23.50 -14.86 -19.49
CA ASP A 117 24.93 -15.03 -19.16
C ASP A 117 25.20 -16.38 -18.49
N ASN A 118 24.34 -16.80 -17.54
CA ASN A 118 24.44 -18.12 -16.91
C ASN A 118 23.88 -19.27 -17.77
N GLY A 119 23.04 -18.96 -18.77
CA GLY A 119 22.28 -19.94 -19.56
C GLY A 119 22.89 -20.30 -20.90
N GLU A 120 23.85 -19.52 -21.43
CA GLU A 120 24.63 -19.90 -22.61
C GLU A 120 25.55 -21.11 -22.34
N MET A 121 25.75 -21.50 -21.08
CA MET A 121 26.48 -22.73 -20.74
C MET A 121 25.65 -24.02 -20.91
N TRP A 122 24.31 -23.96 -20.85
CA TRP A 122 23.45 -25.16 -20.89
C TRP A 122 22.61 -25.29 -22.16
N ARG A 123 22.73 -24.36 -23.12
CA ARG A 123 21.89 -24.35 -24.33
C ARG A 123 22.48 -25.09 -25.54
N ARG A 124 23.55 -25.87 -25.38
CA ARG A 124 24.04 -26.76 -26.46
C ARG A 124 23.38 -28.14 -26.53
N ASP A 125 22.68 -28.59 -25.48
CA ASP A 125 22.26 -30.00 -25.42
C ASP A 125 20.74 -30.24 -25.40
N LEU A 126 19.90 -29.25 -25.67
CA LEU A 126 18.44 -29.46 -25.67
C LEU A 126 17.79 -29.01 -26.98
N VAL A 127 18.02 -29.81 -28.02
CA VAL A 127 17.18 -29.90 -29.21
C VAL A 127 16.05 -30.90 -28.90
N ASP A 128 14.85 -30.57 -29.36
CA ASP A 128 13.63 -31.38 -29.38
C ASP A 128 13.00 -31.78 -28.04
N SER A 129 12.05 -30.97 -27.59
CA SER A 129 10.78 -31.52 -27.13
C SER A 129 9.66 -30.55 -27.44
N LYS A 130 8.96 -30.87 -28.52
CA LYS A 130 7.72 -30.25 -28.98
C LYS A 130 6.55 -30.66 -28.08
N ASP A 131 5.54 -29.81 -28.12
CA ASP A 131 4.14 -30.03 -27.71
C ASP A 131 3.84 -30.04 -26.22
N VAL A 132 3.16 -28.99 -25.75
CA VAL A 132 1.82 -29.11 -25.11
C VAL A 132 1.08 -27.78 -25.30
N GLU A 133 0.05 -27.80 -26.15
CA GLU A 133 -1.04 -26.81 -26.17
C GLU A 133 -1.89 -26.98 -24.91
N ILE A 134 -2.20 -25.89 -24.19
CA ILE A 134 -3.25 -25.91 -23.17
C ILE A 134 -4.25 -24.79 -23.45
N PHE A 135 -5.49 -25.27 -23.61
CA PHE A 135 -6.73 -24.59 -23.97
C PHE A 135 -7.14 -23.49 -22.99
N ALA A 136 -7.77 -22.46 -23.56
CA ALA A 136 -8.65 -21.54 -22.87
C ALA A 136 -9.95 -22.25 -22.46
N VAL A 137 -10.38 -22.09 -21.21
CA VAL A 137 -11.75 -22.40 -20.77
C VAL A 137 -12.29 -21.18 -20.02
N ALA A 138 -13.45 -20.74 -20.49
CA ALA A 138 -14.19 -19.58 -20.05
C ALA A 138 -15.16 -19.89 -18.90
N GLU A 139 -15.57 -18.79 -18.25
CA GLU A 139 -16.94 -18.47 -17.84
C GLU A 139 -17.58 -19.02 -16.55
N ALA A 140 -18.17 -18.04 -15.84
CA ALA A 140 -19.32 -18.03 -14.94
C ALA A 140 -19.23 -18.73 -13.57
N VAL A 141 -19.70 -18.02 -12.52
CA VAL A 141 -20.95 -18.36 -11.78
C VAL A 141 -21.18 -17.39 -10.60
N ALA A 142 -22.39 -16.80 -10.64
CA ALA A 142 -23.35 -16.42 -9.59
C ALA A 142 -23.06 -15.37 -8.50
N GLU A 143 -23.89 -14.31 -8.59
CA GLU A 143 -24.52 -13.54 -7.52
C GLU A 143 -25.03 -14.38 -6.34
N ALA A 144 -24.82 -13.86 -5.13
CA ALA A 144 -25.66 -14.14 -3.97
C ALA A 144 -25.82 -12.85 -3.15
N GLU A 145 -26.96 -12.18 -3.32
CA GLU A 145 -27.44 -11.14 -2.40
C GLU A 145 -27.82 -11.79 -1.06
N ALA A 146 -27.26 -11.26 0.03
CA ALA A 146 -27.72 -11.54 1.39
C ALA A 146 -28.02 -10.20 2.08
N SER A 147 -29.31 -9.90 2.19
CA SER A 147 -29.86 -8.81 2.99
C SER A 147 -29.57 -9.03 4.49
N LEU A 148 -29.11 -8.00 5.19
CA LEU A 148 -29.05 -7.96 6.65
C LEU A 148 -29.74 -6.70 7.21
N PRO A 149 -30.35 -6.80 8.40
CA PRO A 149 -31.19 -5.75 8.97
C PRO A 149 -30.37 -4.62 9.62
N LEU A 150 -30.83 -3.40 9.33
CA LEU A 150 -30.42 -2.13 9.90
C LEU A 150 -30.71 -2.09 11.41
N VAL A 151 -29.67 -1.99 12.25
CA VAL A 151 -29.81 -1.76 13.69
C VAL A 151 -29.55 -0.28 13.99
N GLN A 152 -30.62 0.44 14.30
CA GLN A 152 -30.60 1.84 14.75
C GLN A 152 -30.08 1.91 16.20
N ALA A 153 -28.89 2.49 16.38
CA ALA A 153 -28.36 2.82 17.70
C ALA A 153 -28.66 4.28 18.05
N LEU A 154 -29.30 4.46 19.20
CA LEU A 154 -29.68 5.73 19.82
C LEU A 154 -28.43 6.54 20.20
N ALA A 155 -28.30 7.73 19.61
CA ALA A 155 -27.32 8.73 20.03
C ALA A 155 -27.79 9.41 21.32
N GLN A 156 -26.99 9.31 22.39
CA GLN A 156 -27.13 10.14 23.58
C GLN A 156 -26.34 11.45 23.39
N PRO A 157 -26.87 12.62 23.79
CA PRO A 157 -26.13 13.87 23.75
C PRO A 157 -25.10 13.91 24.90
N LEU A 158 -23.81 13.91 24.55
CA LEU A 158 -22.73 14.21 25.49
C LEU A 158 -22.66 15.72 25.70
N THR A 159 -22.89 16.13 26.95
CA THR A 159 -22.72 17.51 27.42
C THR A 159 -21.24 17.85 27.46
N GLN A 160 -20.79 18.74 26.57
CA GLN A 160 -19.43 19.27 26.59
C GLN A 160 -19.26 20.28 27.74
N PRO A 161 -18.22 20.16 28.58
CA PRO A 161 -17.83 21.22 29.50
C PRO A 161 -17.17 22.38 28.75
N SER A 162 -17.54 23.61 29.10
CA SER A 162 -17.00 24.83 28.50
C SER A 162 -15.49 24.98 28.78
N PRO A 163 -14.69 25.43 27.79
CA PRO A 163 -13.27 25.65 27.96
C PRO A 163 -13.00 26.90 28.82
N VAL A 164 -12.17 26.73 29.85
CA VAL A 164 -11.58 27.81 30.65
C VAL A 164 -10.62 28.60 29.76
N SER A 165 -10.86 29.90 29.59
CA SER A 165 -9.97 30.82 28.87
C SER A 165 -8.61 30.89 29.55
N GLN A 166 -7.59 30.28 28.95
CA GLN A 166 -6.20 30.54 29.27
C GLN A 166 -5.69 31.76 28.46
N PRO A 167 -4.86 32.63 29.06
CA PRO A 167 -4.25 33.75 28.37
C PRO A 167 -3.32 33.29 27.24
N PRO A 168 -3.18 34.07 26.16
CA PRO A 168 -2.41 33.68 24.98
C PRO A 168 -0.93 33.56 25.31
N HIS A 169 -0.45 32.32 25.45
CA HIS A 169 0.96 32.02 25.54
C HIS A 169 1.55 32.13 24.13
N ILE A 170 2.33 33.18 23.86
CA ILE A 170 3.06 33.31 22.60
C ILE A 170 4.25 32.35 22.69
N PRO A 171 4.29 31.24 21.93
CA PRO A 171 5.45 30.37 21.94
C PRO A 171 6.66 31.11 21.32
N PRO A 172 7.88 30.90 21.84
CA PRO A 172 9.08 31.45 21.24
C PRO A 172 9.22 30.95 19.79
N PRO A 173 9.79 31.78 18.89
CA PRO A 173 9.98 31.40 17.50
C PRO A 173 10.80 30.10 17.42
N PRO A 174 10.38 29.11 16.62
CA PRO A 174 11.10 27.86 16.50
C PRO A 174 12.53 28.14 15.99
N PRO A 175 13.55 27.43 16.50
CA PRO A 175 14.90 27.58 16.01
C PRO A 175 14.94 27.29 14.50
N PRO A 176 15.81 27.97 13.73
CA PRO A 176 15.94 27.75 12.30
C PRO A 176 16.27 26.28 12.04
N VAL A 177 15.31 25.56 11.47
CA VAL A 177 15.47 24.15 11.14
C VAL A 177 16.64 24.03 10.16
N PRO A 178 17.69 23.25 10.48
CA PRO A 178 18.83 23.12 9.58
C PRO A 178 18.35 22.59 8.24
N ALA A 179 18.68 23.30 7.16
CA ALA A 179 18.33 22.90 5.81
C ALA A 179 18.85 21.48 5.54
N VAL A 180 17.93 20.52 5.41
CA VAL A 180 18.22 19.12 5.14
C VAL A 180 18.81 19.03 3.73
N LYS A 181 20.14 18.98 3.65
CA LYS A 181 20.88 18.88 2.38
C LYS A 181 20.61 17.54 1.70
N GLY A 182 20.02 17.58 0.50
CA GLY A 182 20.23 16.57 -0.55
C GLY A 182 19.53 15.23 -0.37
N GLY A 183 18.39 15.18 0.31
CA GLY A 183 17.52 13.99 0.31
C GLY A 183 16.91 13.74 -1.07
N LEU A 184 16.65 12.47 -1.37
CA LEU A 184 15.82 12.08 -2.52
C LEU A 184 14.43 12.70 -2.38
N SER A 185 13.76 12.95 -3.50
CA SER A 185 12.38 13.41 -3.45
C SER A 185 11.48 12.33 -2.83
N ILE A 186 10.34 12.72 -2.27
CA ILE A 186 9.42 11.77 -1.64
C ILE A 186 8.97 10.69 -2.65
N GLU A 187 8.76 11.07 -3.91
CA GLU A 187 8.38 10.16 -4.99
C GLU A 187 9.44 9.08 -5.23
N GLU A 188 10.72 9.48 -5.24
CA GLU A 188 11.84 8.55 -5.42
C GLU A 188 11.99 7.60 -4.22
N ARG A 189 11.75 8.10 -3.01
CA ARG A 189 11.79 7.29 -1.78
C ARG A 189 10.67 6.25 -1.79
N VAL A 190 9.42 6.66 -2.04
CA VAL A 190 8.28 5.74 -2.13
C VAL A 190 8.51 4.70 -3.23
N ALA A 191 8.86 5.13 -4.45
CA ALA A 191 9.09 4.21 -5.56
C ALA A 191 10.19 3.19 -5.25
N ARG A 192 11.29 3.63 -4.62
CA ARG A 192 12.38 2.74 -4.19
C ARG A 192 11.92 1.76 -3.11
N HIS A 193 11.07 2.21 -2.18
CA HIS A 193 10.50 1.36 -1.16
C HIS A 193 9.63 0.26 -1.78
N LEU A 194 8.70 0.63 -2.69
CA LEU A 194 7.83 -0.31 -3.39
C LEU A 194 8.61 -1.33 -4.24
N LEU A 195 9.77 -0.95 -4.81
CA LEU A 195 10.64 -1.86 -5.56
C LEU A 195 11.32 -2.96 -4.73
N ARG A 196 11.22 -2.89 -3.40
CA ARG A 196 11.69 -3.95 -2.49
C ARG A 196 10.77 -5.18 -2.53
N PHE A 197 9.52 -5.03 -2.95
CA PHE A 197 8.55 -6.12 -3.05
C PHE A 197 8.59 -6.71 -4.47
N ASP A 198 9.19 -7.90 -4.58
CA ASP A 198 9.36 -8.59 -5.86
C ASP A 198 8.02 -9.00 -6.47
N GLU A 199 7.09 -9.45 -5.63
CA GLU A 199 5.78 -9.96 -6.02
C GLU A 199 4.71 -8.86 -6.17
N LEU A 200 5.03 -7.60 -5.86
CA LEU A 200 4.07 -6.49 -5.94
C LEU A 200 3.62 -6.25 -7.39
N LYS A 201 2.34 -6.44 -7.66
CA LYS A 201 1.70 -6.32 -8.98
C LYS A 201 0.83 -5.08 -9.06
N GLU A 202 0.13 -4.76 -7.98
CA GLU A 202 -0.86 -3.69 -7.95
C GLU A 202 -0.54 -2.66 -6.87
N VAL A 203 -0.61 -1.38 -7.26
CA VAL A 203 -0.34 -0.25 -6.37
C VAL A 203 -1.42 0.82 -6.53
N TRP A 204 -1.94 1.29 -5.40
CA TRP A 204 -2.82 2.45 -5.26
C TRP A 204 -2.26 3.37 -4.17
N LEU A 205 -2.11 4.67 -4.48
CA LEU A 205 -1.49 5.66 -3.58
C LEU A 205 -2.39 6.89 -3.36
N GLY A 206 -3.71 6.75 -3.42
CA GLY A 206 -4.66 7.87 -3.34
C GLY A 206 -5.28 8.30 -4.68
N THR A 207 -4.89 7.68 -5.79
CA THR A 207 -5.51 7.84 -7.12
C THR A 207 -5.53 6.49 -7.83
N LYS A 208 -6.23 6.39 -8.98
CA LYS A 208 -6.36 5.22 -9.88
C LYS A 208 -5.36 4.06 -9.64
N VAL A 209 -5.84 2.81 -9.63
CA VAL A 209 -5.00 1.60 -9.49
C VAL A 209 -4.05 1.41 -10.68
N TRP A 210 -2.78 1.02 -10.42
CA TRP A 210 -1.77 0.73 -11.44
C TRP A 210 -1.24 -0.71 -11.35
N ILE A 211 -1.03 -1.31 -12.51
CA ILE A 211 -0.59 -2.70 -12.70
C ILE A 211 0.74 -2.71 -13.48
N ALA A 212 1.75 -3.50 -13.06
CA ALA A 212 3.14 -3.48 -13.57
C ALA A 212 3.70 -4.78 -14.19
#